data_AF-A0A7I8DQB1-F1
#
_entry.id   AF-A0A7I8DQB1-F1
#
_cell.length_a   1.000
_cell.length_b   1.000
_cell.length_c   1.000
_cell.angle_alpha   90.00
_cell.angle_beta   90.00
_cell.angle_gamma   90.00
#
_symmetry.space_group_name_H-M   'P 1'
#
loop_
_entity.id
_entity.type
_entity.pdbx_description
1 polymer ?
#
loop_
_entity_poly.entity_id
_entity_poly.type
_entity_poly.pdbx_seq_one_letter_code
_entity_poly.pdbx_strand_id
1 'polypeptide(L)'
;MEQVNKLLELMAYTLLFCLAVSFLLLTFNNIGQSISLLQISMYRQNIIKEQEFDNYTDDEPILIATRGEIIGLLTGSMEVNININGMLYTPDSFERDSFDYTTLPEGIYRKEYVLEDFNSDEKTSETREQNSSIKEIIFTLIDK
;
A
#
# COMPACT_ATOMS: atom_id res chain seq x y z
N MET A 1 -29.90 -34.15 39.59
CA MET A 1 -29.63 -34.11 38.13
C MET A 1 -29.62 -32.69 37.59
N GLU A 2 -30.47 -31.77 38.06
CA GLU A 2 -30.56 -30.39 37.55
C GLU A 2 -29.27 -29.56 37.62
N GLN A 3 -28.50 -29.67 38.70
CA GLN A 3 -27.21 -28.96 38.85
C GLN A 3 -26.13 -29.46 37.89
N VAL A 4 -26.16 -30.74 37.53
CA VAL A 4 -25.19 -31.33 36.60
C VAL A 4 -25.47 -30.85 35.17
N ASN A 5 -26.75 -30.71 34.80
CA ASN A 5 -27.13 -30.18 33.49
C ASN A 5 -26.73 -28.70 33.32
N LYS A 6 -26.94 -27.86 34.34
CA LYS A 6 -26.51 -26.45 34.31
C LYS A 6 -25.00 -26.28 34.20
N LEU A 7 -24.24 -27.16 34.88
CA LEU A 7 -22.78 -27.17 34.79
C LEU A 7 -22.31 -27.60 33.39
N LEU A 8 -22.95 -28.62 32.81
CA LEU A 8 -22.64 -29.12 31.47
C LEU A 8 -22.91 -28.04 30.40
N GLU A 9 -24.02 -27.33 30.53
CA GLU A 9 -24.44 -26.26 29.63
C GLU A 9 -23.47 -25.06 29.66
N LEU A 10 -23.02 -24.66 30.85
CA LEU A 10 -22.02 -23.59 31.01
C LEU A 10 -20.66 -23.98 30.40
N MET A 11 -20.23 -25.23 30.58
CA MET A 11 -18.99 -25.75 29.99
C MET A 11 -19.07 -25.80 28.47
N ALA A 12 -20.22 -26.19 27.92
CA ALA A 12 -20.46 -26.19 26.47
C ALA A 12 -20.37 -24.79 25.88
N TYR A 13 -20.98 -23.78 26.51
CA TYR A 13 -20.88 -22.39 26.05
C TYR A 13 -19.45 -21.85 26.09
N THR A 14 -18.70 -22.19 27.13
CA THR A 14 -17.30 -21.75 27.27
C THR A 14 -16.42 -22.38 26.19
N LEU A 15 -16.64 -23.66 25.86
CA LEU A 15 -15.96 -24.35 24.76
C LEU A 15 -16.32 -23.76 23.39
N LEU A 16 -17.60 -23.46 23.16
CA LEU A 16 -18.07 -22.84 21.92
C LEU A 16 -17.45 -21.45 21.71
N PHE A 17 -17.36 -20.66 22.79
CA PHE A 17 -16.69 -19.36 22.77
C PHE A 17 -15.20 -19.49 22.45
N CYS A 18 -14.48 -20.41 23.10
CA CYS A 18 -13.07 -20.66 22.81
C CYS A 18 -12.84 -21.11 21.36
N LEU A 19 -13.70 -21.98 20.82
CA LEU A 19 -13.64 -22.41 19.42
C LEU A 19 -13.87 -21.24 18.46
N ALA A 20 -14.87 -20.39 18.74
CA ALA A 20 -15.16 -19.22 17.91
C ALA A 20 -14.00 -18.22 17.89
N VAL A 21 -13.40 -17.93 19.04
CA VAL A 21 -12.23 -17.04 19.13
C VAL A 21 -11.01 -17.64 18.44
N SER A 22 -10.76 -18.94 18.62
CA SER A 22 -9.67 -19.63 17.93
C SER A 22 -9.85 -19.59 16.42
N PHE A 23 -11.08 -19.79 15.93
CA PHE A 23 -11.40 -19.73 14.51
C PHE A 23 -11.22 -18.31 13.95
N LEU A 24 -11.61 -17.28 14.72
CA LEU A 24 -11.39 -15.87 14.36
C LEU A 24 -9.91 -15.53 14.23
N LEU A 25 -9.07 -16.00 15.15
CA LEU A 25 -7.62 -15.78 15.09
C LEU A 25 -6.99 -16.50 13.89
N LEU A 26 -7.47 -17.70 13.57
CA LEU A 26 -6.99 -18.51 12.46
C LEU A 26 -7.40 -17.91 11.11
N THR A 27 -8.62 -17.37 10.98
CA THR A 27 -9.05 -16.65 9.78
C THR A 27 -8.28 -15.34 9.60
N PHE A 28 -7.98 -14.60 10.67
CA PHE A 28 -7.19 -13.37 10.58
C PHE A 28 -5.80 -13.61 9.97
N ASN A 29 -5.13 -14.69 10.40
CA ASN A 29 -3.82 -15.07 9.85
C ASN A 29 -3.89 -15.47 8.36
N ASN A 30 -4.94 -16.21 7.97
CA ASN A 30 -5.12 -16.64 6.58
C ASN A 30 -5.56 -15.50 5.64
N ILE A 31 -6.27 -14.49 6.15
CA ILE A 31 -6.65 -13.29 5.37
C ILE A 31 -5.41 -12.48 5.00
N GLY A 32 -4.44 -12.33 5.91
CA GLY A 32 -3.18 -11.64 5.62
C GLY A 32 -2.40 -12.26 4.44
N GLN A 33 -2.35 -13.59 4.36
CA GLN A 33 -1.75 -14.31 3.24
C GLN A 33 -2.56 -14.18 1.93
N SER A 34 -3.89 -14.07 2.05
CA SER A 34 -4.76 -13.89 0.89
C SER A 34 -4.60 -12.47 0.30
N ILE A 35 -4.38 -11.46 1.13
CA ILE A 35 -4.12 -10.08 0.69
C ILE A 35 -2.79 -9.98 -0.06
N SER A 36 -1.72 -10.62 0.41
CA SER A 36 -0.44 -10.62 -0.30
C SER A 36 -0.52 -11.34 -1.65
N LEU A 37 -1.27 -12.45 -1.74
CA LEU A 37 -1.53 -13.14 -3.00
C LEU A 37 -2.40 -12.32 -3.96
N LEU A 38 -3.41 -11.60 -3.45
CA LEU A 38 -4.21 -10.66 -4.23
C LEU A 38 -3.36 -9.50 -4.75
N GLN A 39 -2.43 -8.98 -3.94
CA GLN A 39 -1.51 -7.93 -4.35
C GLN A 39 -0.62 -8.41 -5.51
N ILE A 40 -0.01 -9.59 -5.38
CA ILE A 40 0.79 -10.21 -6.45
C ILE A 40 -0.06 -10.46 -7.72
N SER A 41 -1.31 -10.87 -7.55
CA SER A 41 -2.29 -11.05 -8.63
C SER A 41 -2.62 -9.72 -9.32
N MET A 42 -2.84 -8.63 -8.57
CA MET A 42 -3.13 -7.31 -9.13
C MET A 42 -1.95 -6.74 -9.91
N TYR A 43 -0.72 -6.95 -9.43
CA TYR A 43 0.51 -6.65 -10.19
C TYR A 43 0.57 -7.44 -11.51
N ARG A 44 0.31 -8.76 -11.47
CA ARG A 44 0.31 -9.61 -12.68
C ARG A 44 -0.82 -9.32 -13.67
N GLN A 45 -1.96 -8.83 -13.19
CA GLN A 45 -3.14 -8.55 -14.01
C GLN A 45 -3.16 -7.14 -14.61
N ASN A 46 -2.07 -6.36 -14.48
CA ASN A 46 -1.98 -5.00 -15.04
C ASN A 46 -3.11 -4.05 -14.56
N ILE A 47 -3.68 -4.30 -13.39
CA ILE A 47 -4.67 -3.39 -12.77
C ILE A 47 -3.95 -2.16 -12.21
N ILE A 48 -2.72 -2.35 -11.73
CA ILE A 48 -1.72 -1.30 -11.62
C ILE A 48 -1.06 -1.23 -13.00
N LYS A 49 -1.66 -0.51 -13.96
CA LYS A 49 -0.95 -0.20 -15.21
C LYS A 49 0.27 0.63 -14.83
N GLU A 50 1.47 0.10 -15.02
CA GLU A 50 2.56 0.95 -15.52
C GLU A 50 1.97 1.64 -16.75
N GLN A 51 1.72 2.95 -16.64
CA GLN A 51 1.30 3.72 -17.80
C GLN A 51 2.39 3.59 -18.85
N GLU A 52 2.07 2.94 -19.97
CA GLU A 52 2.92 2.95 -21.15
C GLU A 52 3.20 4.42 -21.52
N PHE A 53 4.47 4.77 -21.55
CA PHE A 53 5.00 6.09 -21.92
C PHE A 53 4.83 6.38 -23.43
N ASP A 54 3.67 6.06 -24.01
CA ASP A 54 3.46 6.22 -25.44
C ASP A 54 2.71 7.51 -25.76
N ASN A 55 3.49 8.43 -26.34
CA ASN A 55 3.14 9.69 -27.01
C ASN A 55 3.24 10.96 -26.14
N TYR A 56 4.49 11.32 -25.84
CA TYR A 56 4.91 12.66 -25.43
C TYR A 56 4.58 13.70 -26.51
N THR A 57 3.62 14.57 -26.23
CA THR A 57 3.33 15.77 -27.02
C THR A 57 3.15 16.93 -26.03
N ASP A 58 4.15 17.83 -25.97
CA ASP A 58 4.30 19.19 -25.38
C ASP A 58 3.41 19.75 -24.23
N ASP A 59 2.44 19.03 -23.67
CA ASP A 59 1.74 19.36 -22.43
C ASP A 59 2.05 18.25 -21.41
N GLU A 60 2.78 18.57 -20.34
CA GLU A 60 3.16 17.59 -19.29
C GLU A 60 1.92 16.81 -18.81
N PRO A 61 1.86 15.47 -19.02
CA PRO A 61 0.73 14.70 -18.56
C PRO A 61 0.72 14.72 -17.04
N ILE A 62 -0.28 15.42 -16.47
CA ILE A 62 -0.57 15.35 -15.04
C ILE A 62 -0.90 13.89 -14.74
N LEU A 63 0.06 13.17 -14.15
CA LEU A 63 -0.19 11.82 -13.70
C LEU A 63 -1.24 11.91 -12.59
N ILE A 64 -2.28 11.10 -12.70
CA ILE A 64 -3.36 11.05 -11.72
C ILE A 64 -3.33 9.73 -10.97
N ALA A 65 -3.55 9.79 -9.67
CA ALA A 65 -3.63 8.65 -8.78
C ALA A 65 -4.93 8.68 -7.98
N THR A 66 -5.45 7.51 -7.65
CA THR A 66 -6.64 7.38 -6.79
C THR A 66 -6.22 7.15 -5.33
N ARG A 67 -7.13 7.42 -4.38
CA ARG A 67 -6.93 7.04 -2.98
C ARG A 67 -6.57 5.55 -2.83
N GLY A 68 -7.17 4.68 -3.65
CA GLY A 68 -6.87 3.26 -3.67
C GLY A 68 -5.43 2.94 -4.08
N GLU A 69 -4.87 3.67 -5.04
CA GLU A 69 -3.46 3.52 -5.44
C GLU A 69 -2.51 3.94 -4.31
N ILE A 70 -2.79 5.07 -3.66
CA ILE A 70 -2.01 5.54 -2.51
C ILE A 70 -2.04 4.52 -1.37
N ILE A 71 -3.23 4.01 -1.03
CA ILE A 71 -3.37 2.94 -0.04
C ILE A 71 -2.60 1.70 -0.49
N GLY A 72 -2.68 1.31 -1.75
CA GLY A 72 -1.94 0.17 -2.31
C GLY A 72 -0.42 0.31 -2.16
N LEU A 73 0.12 1.51 -2.38
CA LEU A 73 1.53 1.80 -2.18
C LEU A 73 1.94 1.74 -0.69
N LEU A 74 1.16 2.38 0.19
CA LEU A 74 1.43 2.38 1.63
C LEU A 74 1.26 0.99 2.27
N THR A 75 0.29 0.22 1.78
CA THR A 75 0.04 -1.16 2.22
C THR A 75 0.97 -2.18 1.54
N GLY A 76 1.71 -1.77 0.51
CA GLY A 76 2.76 -2.55 -0.13
C GLY A 76 4.13 -2.27 0.46
N SER A 77 5.14 -3.04 0.04
CA SER A 77 6.53 -2.79 0.41
C SER A 77 6.95 -1.43 -0.14
N MET A 78 7.01 -0.44 0.74
CA MET A 78 7.37 0.91 0.39
C MET A 78 8.88 0.98 0.22
N GLU A 79 9.35 1.06 -1.02
CA GLU A 79 10.78 1.10 -1.36
C GLU A 79 11.30 2.52 -1.58
N VAL A 80 10.39 3.48 -1.72
CA VAL A 80 10.68 4.89 -2.01
C VAL A 80 9.96 5.78 -1.01
N ASN A 81 10.42 7.02 -0.85
CA ASN A 81 9.72 7.98 -0.02
C ASN A 81 8.38 8.35 -0.66
N ILE A 82 7.35 8.50 0.15
CA ILE A 82 6.00 8.87 -0.30
C ILE A 82 5.60 10.15 0.39
N ASN A 83 5.24 11.17 -0.37
CA ASN A 83 4.77 12.44 0.13
C ASN A 83 3.31 12.63 -0.24
N ILE A 84 2.42 12.80 0.74
CA ILE A 84 0.98 12.94 0.51
C ILE A 84 0.54 14.28 1.09
N ASN A 85 0.12 15.20 0.23
CA ASN A 85 -0.29 16.56 0.60
C ASN A 85 0.74 17.29 1.49
N GLY A 86 2.03 17.07 1.24
CA GLY A 86 3.13 17.66 2.02
C GLY A 86 3.55 16.86 3.25
N MET A 87 2.88 15.73 3.57
CA MET A 87 3.31 14.82 4.63
C MET A 87 4.22 13.74 4.05
N LEU A 88 5.48 13.74 4.48
CA LEU A 88 6.48 12.78 4.06
C LEU A 88 6.42 11.51 4.92
N TYR A 89 6.34 10.37 4.25
CA TYR A 89 6.46 9.03 4.80
C TYR A 89 7.72 8.41 4.22
N THR A 90 8.57 7.83 5.07
CA THR A 90 9.79 7.14 4.63
C THR A 90 9.71 5.64 4.94
N PRO A 91 10.38 4.78 4.15
CA PRO A 91 10.36 3.33 4.36
C PRO A 91 10.75 2.92 5.78
N ASP A 92 11.72 3.62 6.37
CA ASP A 92 12.26 3.31 7.69
C ASP A 92 11.35 3.73 8.85
N SER A 93 10.39 4.63 8.61
CA SER A 93 9.55 5.22 9.66
C SER A 93 8.07 4.89 9.53
N PHE A 94 7.64 4.37 8.37
CA PHE A 94 6.24 4.13 8.10
C PHE A 94 5.75 2.81 8.72
N GLU A 95 4.96 2.92 9.78
CA GLU A 95 4.29 1.77 10.42
C GLU A 95 2.93 1.49 9.78
N ARG A 96 2.90 0.52 8.86
CA ARG A 96 1.70 0.15 8.10
C ARG A 96 0.52 -0.27 8.98
N ASP A 97 0.77 -1.05 10.02
CA ASP A 97 -0.29 -1.66 10.85
C ASP A 97 -0.98 -0.65 11.79
N SER A 98 -0.33 0.48 12.06
CA SER A 98 -0.86 1.55 12.93
C SER A 98 -1.36 2.78 12.15
N PHE A 99 -1.20 2.80 10.82
CA PHE A 99 -1.59 3.95 10.02
C PHE A 99 -3.11 4.04 9.85
N ASP A 100 -3.69 5.19 10.19
CA ASP A 100 -5.11 5.45 9.98
C ASP A 100 -5.38 5.90 8.53
N TYR A 101 -5.74 4.95 7.67
CA TYR A 101 -6.07 5.21 6.26
C TYR A 101 -7.31 6.08 6.06
N THR A 102 -8.15 6.30 7.07
CA THR A 102 -9.31 7.21 6.96
C THR A 102 -8.90 8.68 6.90
N THR A 103 -7.67 8.99 7.31
CA THR A 103 -7.09 10.34 7.22
C THR A 103 -6.80 10.77 5.78
N LEU A 104 -6.72 9.82 4.83
CA LEU A 104 -6.54 10.10 3.42
C LEU A 104 -7.88 10.52 2.80
N PRO A 105 -8.02 11.78 2.30
CA PRO A 105 -9.24 12.23 1.64
C PRO A 105 -9.62 11.36 0.43
N GLU A 106 -10.92 11.14 0.24
CA GLU A 106 -11.43 10.64 -1.03
C GLU A 106 -11.21 11.70 -2.12
N GLY A 107 -10.85 11.25 -3.32
CA GLY A 107 -10.62 12.15 -4.45
C GLY A 107 -9.50 11.70 -5.38
N ILE A 108 -9.18 12.59 -6.32
CA ILE A 108 -8.13 12.39 -7.33
C ILE A 108 -6.90 13.18 -6.89
N TYR A 109 -5.75 12.50 -6.94
CA TYR A 109 -4.45 13.06 -6.59
C TYR A 109 -3.62 13.27 -7.84
N ARG A 110 -2.91 14.39 -7.90
CA ARG A 110 -1.78 14.61 -8.80
C ARG A 110 -0.61 13.79 -8.30
N LYS A 111 0.02 13.02 -9.17
CA LYS A 111 1.20 12.21 -8.89
C LYS A 111 2.41 12.84 -9.58
N GLU A 112 3.50 12.97 -8.85
CA GLU A 112 4.77 13.48 -9.36
C GLU A 112 5.92 12.59 -8.86
N TYR A 113 6.98 12.48 -9.66
CA TYR A 113 8.17 11.70 -9.32
C TYR A 113 9.36 12.62 -9.13
N VAL A 114 10.06 12.47 -8.02
CA VAL A 114 11.38 13.07 -7.80
C VAL A 114 12.42 12.00 -8.07
N LEU A 115 13.28 12.25 -9.05
CA LEU A 115 14.36 11.36 -9.43
C LEU A 115 15.63 11.65 -8.63
N GLU A 116 16.42 10.62 -8.36
CA GLU A 116 17.76 10.79 -7.81
C GLU A 116 18.75 11.09 -8.96
N ASP A 117 19.30 12.30 -8.96
CA ASP A 117 20.36 12.68 -9.89
C ASP A 117 21.67 12.00 -9.48
N PHE A 118 21.98 10.87 -10.12
CA PHE A 118 23.33 10.32 -10.10
C PHE A 118 24.24 11.17 -10.99
N ASN A 119 24.74 12.31 -10.50
CA ASN A 119 25.97 12.90 -11.05
C ASN A 119 26.58 14.01 -10.18
N SER A 120 27.67 13.68 -9.49
CA SER A 120 28.91 14.46 -9.55
C SER A 120 30.06 13.69 -8.91
N ASP A 121 30.72 12.83 -9.70
CA ASP A 121 32.20 12.70 -9.74
C ASP A 121 32.61 11.58 -10.70
N GLU A 122 32.41 11.76 -12.01
CA GLU A 122 33.43 11.41 -13.01
C GLU A 122 33.00 11.88 -14.40
N LYS A 123 33.81 12.77 -14.98
CA LYS A 123 33.79 13.02 -16.42
C LYS A 123 34.19 11.73 -17.13
N THR A 124 33.32 11.12 -17.92
CA THR A 124 33.69 10.67 -19.28
C THR A 124 32.42 10.57 -20.12
N SER A 125 32.45 11.22 -21.27
CA SER A 125 31.45 11.09 -22.32
C SER A 125 31.39 9.65 -22.81
N GLU A 126 30.20 9.06 -22.83
CA GLU A 126 29.61 8.29 -23.95
C GLU A 126 28.40 7.48 -23.45
N THR A 127 27.26 7.63 -24.14
CA THR A 127 26.03 6.83 -24.01
C THR A 127 25.33 6.88 -22.64
N ARG A 128 24.65 8.00 -22.34
CA ARG A 128 23.78 8.12 -21.16
C ARG A 128 22.44 7.40 -21.38
N GLU A 129 22.39 6.10 -21.11
CA GLU A 129 21.17 5.53 -20.52
C GLU A 129 21.06 6.11 -19.11
N GLN A 130 20.15 7.06 -18.93
CA GLN A 130 19.83 7.61 -17.62
C GLN A 130 19.19 6.51 -16.76
N ASN A 131 20.01 5.79 -15.99
CA ASN A 131 19.52 5.01 -14.84
C ASN A 131 19.16 5.99 -13.71
N SER A 132 18.06 6.72 -13.88
CA SER A 132 17.47 7.53 -12.82
C SER A 132 16.58 6.63 -11.95
N SER A 133 16.93 6.47 -10.67
CA SER A 133 16.06 5.79 -9.70
C SER A 133 15.06 6.79 -9.13
N ILE A 134 13.83 6.34 -8.88
CA ILE A 134 12.80 7.16 -8.21
C ILE A 134 13.18 7.29 -6.74
N LYS A 135 13.33 8.52 -6.26
CA LYS A 135 13.65 8.83 -4.86
C LYS A 135 12.39 9.04 -4.02
N GLU A 136 11.43 9.78 -4.58
CA GLU A 136 10.21 10.18 -3.89
C GLU A 136 9.04 10.24 -4.87
N ILE A 137 7.86 9.84 -4.39
CA ILE A 137 6.59 10.00 -5.10
C ILE A 137 5.74 11.01 -4.33
N ILE A 138 5.30 12.07 -5.00
CA ILE A 138 4.48 13.12 -4.41
C ILE A 138 3.04 12.96 -4.89
N PHE A 139 2.09 12.98 -3.97
CA PHE A 139 0.66 12.93 -4.20
C PHE A 139 0.00 14.21 -3.66
N THR A 140 -0.65 14.99 -4.54
CA THR A 140 -1.34 16.24 -4.16
C THR A 140 -2.82 16.16 -4.55
N LEU A 141 -3.74 16.29 -3.60
CA LEU A 141 -5.18 16.23 -3.85
C LEU A 141 -5.63 17.38 -4.77
N ILE A 142 -6.29 17.05 -5.88
CA ILE A 142 -6.76 18.03 -6.87
C ILE A 142 -8.25 18.33 -6.70
N ASP A 143 -9.04 17.35 -6.24
CA ASP A 143 -10.51 17.45 -6.17
C ASP A 143 -11.02 16.89 -4.83
N LYS A 144 -11.96 17.59 -4.18
CA LYS A 144 -12.51 17.30 -2.85
C LYS A 144 -14.00 16.97 -2.90
#